data_AF-A0A7W8W4V7-F1
#
_entry.id   AF-A0A7W8W4V7-F1
#
_cell.length_a   1.000
_cell.length_b   1.000
_cell.length_c   1.000
_cell.angle_alpha   90.00
_cell.angle_beta   90.00
_cell.angle_gamma   90.00
#
_symmetry.space_group_name_H-M   'P 1'
#
loop_
_entity.id
_entity.type
_entity.pdbx_description
1 polymer ?
#
loop_
_entity_poly.entity_id
_entity_poly.type
_entity_poly.pdbx_seq_one_letter_code
_entity_poly.pdbx_strand_id
1 'polypeptide(L)'
;MAIDLFAHTGKPDSELPPQFLSVRDMPGYAPARNRIRELQQEFSDPDGNFVEQFQTFGFDARTFEFFLAVMLEHVGHKVDSSYDRPDFLVTKDGLTAAVEAVTANPPPSEVIQPFVQPRFSIGRLCLDYSRRRHCSAKWRIRWGFRRRPK
;
A
#
# COMPACT_ATOMS: atom_id res chain seq x y z
N MET A 1 1.86 17.20 -6.11
CA MET A 1 0.58 17.74 -6.65
C MET A 1 -0.54 16.81 -6.20
N ALA A 2 -1.79 17.26 -6.13
CA ALA A 2 -2.91 16.35 -5.83
C ALA A 2 -3.02 15.31 -6.95
N ILE A 3 -3.02 14.02 -6.60
CA ILE A 3 -3.10 12.92 -7.55
C ILE A 3 -4.50 12.33 -7.64
N ASP A 4 -4.81 11.73 -8.79
CA ASP A 4 -5.98 10.85 -8.94
C ASP A 4 -5.56 9.48 -9.48
N LEU A 5 -5.53 8.49 -8.60
CA LEU A 5 -5.10 7.12 -8.88
C LEU A 5 -6.02 6.40 -9.88
N PHE A 6 -7.26 6.86 -10.02
CA PHE A 6 -8.26 6.28 -10.93
C PHE A 6 -8.55 7.17 -12.14
N ALA A 7 -7.68 8.17 -12.41
CA ALA A 7 -7.79 8.99 -13.61
C ALA A 7 -7.62 8.16 -14.88
N HIS A 8 -8.31 8.57 -15.95
CA HIS A 8 -8.19 7.94 -17.25
C HIS A 8 -6.86 8.34 -17.92
N THR A 9 -5.94 7.39 -18.06
CA THR A 9 -4.59 7.61 -18.61
C THR A 9 -4.49 7.42 -20.14
N GLY A 10 -5.60 7.08 -20.81
CA GLY A 10 -5.62 6.85 -22.26
C GLY A 10 -5.19 5.44 -22.69
N LYS A 11 -4.77 4.60 -21.75
CA LYS A 11 -4.41 3.20 -22.02
C LYS A 11 -5.67 2.34 -22.15
N PRO A 12 -5.72 1.40 -23.12
CA PRO A 12 -6.85 0.49 -23.24
C PRO A 12 -6.87 -0.51 -22.09
N ASP A 13 -8.08 -0.95 -21.69
CA ASP A 13 -8.25 -1.88 -20.56
C ASP A 13 -7.50 -3.21 -20.74
N SER A 14 -7.21 -3.63 -21.97
CA SER A 14 -6.42 -4.82 -22.27
C SER A 14 -4.96 -4.75 -21.80
N GLU A 15 -4.43 -3.53 -21.58
CA GLU A 15 -3.07 -3.30 -21.10
C GLU A 15 -3.00 -3.12 -19.57
N LEU A 16 -4.15 -3.07 -18.89
CA LEU A 16 -4.22 -2.84 -17.46
C LEU A 16 -4.26 -4.16 -16.68
N PRO A 17 -3.64 -4.24 -15.49
CA PRO A 17 -3.69 -5.43 -14.66
C PRO A 17 -5.12 -5.79 -14.24
N PRO A 18 -5.49 -7.09 -14.23
CA PRO A 18 -6.80 -7.54 -13.76
C PRO A 18 -7.14 -7.07 -12.33
N GLN A 19 -6.14 -6.98 -11.45
CA GLN A 19 -6.34 -6.50 -10.08
C GLN A 19 -6.69 -5.01 -10.02
N PHE A 20 -6.08 -4.17 -10.86
CA PHE A 20 -6.43 -2.75 -10.95
C PHE A 20 -7.86 -2.59 -11.48
N LEU A 21 -8.20 -3.29 -12.58
CA LEU A 21 -9.55 -3.29 -13.16
C LEU A 21 -10.61 -3.73 -12.15
N SER A 22 -10.31 -4.76 -11.36
CA SER A 22 -11.22 -5.23 -10.31
C SER A 22 -11.54 -4.12 -9.30
N VAL A 23 -10.52 -3.42 -8.80
CA VAL A 23 -10.71 -2.32 -7.83
C VAL A 23 -11.38 -1.10 -8.48
N ARG A 24 -11.06 -0.79 -9.73
CA ARG A 24 -11.63 0.33 -10.48
C ARG A 24 -13.12 0.13 -10.76
N ASP A 25 -13.51 -1.07 -11.21
CA ASP A 25 -14.81 -1.28 -11.87
C ASP A 25 -15.80 -2.10 -11.05
N MET A 26 -15.35 -3.07 -10.25
CA MET A 26 -16.31 -3.95 -9.56
C MET A 26 -17.03 -3.18 -8.42
N PRO A 27 -18.37 -3.33 -8.30
CA PRO A 27 -19.15 -2.68 -7.24
C PRO A 27 -18.71 -3.08 -5.83
N GLY A 28 -18.25 -4.32 -5.64
CA GLY A 28 -17.78 -4.82 -4.35
C GLY A 28 -16.57 -4.06 -3.78
N TYR A 29 -15.78 -3.41 -4.64
CA TYR A 29 -14.65 -2.57 -4.23
C TYR A 29 -15.00 -1.08 -4.12
N ALA A 30 -16.26 -0.67 -4.34
CA ALA A 30 -16.65 0.73 -4.23
C ALA A 30 -16.26 1.39 -2.89
N PRO A 31 -16.44 0.74 -1.72
CA PRO A 31 -16.01 1.32 -0.45
C PRO A 31 -14.49 1.53 -0.38
N ALA A 32 -13.71 0.54 -0.83
CA ALA A 32 -12.25 0.62 -0.84
C ALA A 32 -11.76 1.72 -1.80
N ARG A 33 -12.33 1.79 -3.00
CA ARG A 33 -12.03 2.81 -4.01
C ARG A 33 -12.35 4.21 -3.51
N ASN A 34 -13.48 4.40 -2.84
CA ASN A 34 -13.84 5.69 -2.23
C ASN A 34 -12.83 6.07 -1.15
N ARG A 35 -12.43 5.11 -0.30
CA ARG A 35 -11.41 5.39 0.72
C ARG A 35 -10.06 5.76 0.11
N ILE A 36 -9.64 5.10 -0.96
CA ILE A 36 -8.42 5.45 -1.68
C ILE A 36 -8.51 6.89 -2.23
N ARG A 37 -9.66 7.27 -2.81
CA ARG A 37 -9.88 8.64 -3.33
C ARG A 37 -9.86 9.72 -2.25
N GLU A 38 -10.31 9.40 -1.05
CA GLU A 38 -10.20 10.30 0.10
C GLU A 38 -8.73 10.46 0.52
N LEU A 39 -8.05 9.33 0.74
CA LEU A 39 -6.68 9.31 1.24
C LEU A 39 -5.65 9.87 0.22
N GLN A 40 -5.91 9.75 -1.08
CA GLN A 40 -4.99 10.26 -2.10
C GLN A 40 -4.83 11.79 -2.07
N GLN A 41 -5.77 12.52 -1.45
CA GLN A 41 -5.64 13.96 -1.27
C GLN A 41 -4.51 14.34 -0.31
N GLU A 42 -4.13 13.42 0.58
CA GLU A 42 -3.06 13.60 1.56
C GLU A 42 -1.70 13.15 1.01
N PHE A 43 -1.69 12.43 -0.11
CA PHE A 43 -0.48 11.88 -0.71
C PHE A 43 0.12 12.83 -1.75
N SER A 44 1.43 13.01 -1.71
CA SER A 44 2.17 13.80 -2.70
C SER A 44 2.99 12.89 -3.61
N ASP A 45 2.82 13.06 -4.92
CA ASP A 45 3.68 12.50 -5.96
C ASP A 45 4.56 13.61 -6.54
N PRO A 46 5.85 13.73 -6.14
CA PRO A 46 6.76 14.72 -6.69
C PRO A 46 7.22 14.40 -8.11
N ASP A 47 7.36 13.11 -8.44
CA ASP A 47 7.93 12.64 -9.71
C ASP A 47 6.88 12.56 -10.82
N GLY A 48 5.59 12.53 -10.47
CA GLY A 48 4.47 12.48 -11.41
C GLY A 48 4.30 11.13 -12.10
N ASN A 49 5.07 10.11 -11.71
CA ASN A 49 5.04 8.78 -12.30
C ASN A 49 4.18 7.79 -11.50
N PHE A 50 3.69 8.19 -10.32
CA PHE A 50 3.07 7.27 -9.37
C PHE A 50 1.77 6.68 -9.94
N VAL A 51 0.92 7.53 -10.51
CA VAL A 51 -0.37 7.12 -11.09
C VAL A 51 -0.17 6.13 -12.23
N GLU A 52 0.77 6.40 -13.14
CA GLU A 52 1.04 5.50 -14.26
C GLU A 52 1.52 4.13 -13.78
N GLN A 53 2.45 4.10 -12.82
CA GLN A 53 2.99 2.84 -12.30
C GLN A 53 1.96 2.06 -11.49
N PHE A 54 1.12 2.75 -10.71
CA PHE A 54 0.00 2.16 -9.99
C PHE A 54 -0.97 1.45 -10.95
N GLN A 55 -1.26 2.06 -12.11
CA GLN A 55 -2.20 1.51 -13.08
C GLN A 55 -1.62 0.40 -13.98
N THR A 56 -0.29 0.23 -14.04
CA THR A 56 0.35 -0.62 -15.07
C THR A 56 1.07 -1.85 -14.51
N PHE A 57 2.27 -1.70 -13.94
CA PHE A 57 3.09 -2.84 -13.53
C PHE A 57 3.34 -2.87 -12.02
N GLY A 58 3.09 -1.78 -11.32
CA GLY A 58 3.41 -1.59 -9.92
C GLY A 58 2.22 -1.66 -8.99
N PHE A 59 1.06 -2.20 -9.39
CA PHE A 59 -0.19 -2.09 -8.60
C PHE A 59 -0.02 -2.47 -7.13
N ASP A 60 0.49 -3.67 -6.82
CA ASP A 60 0.63 -4.12 -5.42
C ASP A 60 1.68 -3.31 -4.66
N ALA A 61 2.83 -3.04 -5.28
CA ALA A 61 3.93 -2.30 -4.66
C ALA A 61 3.53 -0.84 -4.38
N ARG A 62 2.94 -0.17 -5.36
CA ARG A 62 2.47 1.22 -5.26
C ARG A 62 1.28 1.33 -4.30
N THR A 63 0.39 0.34 -4.26
CA THR A 63 -0.67 0.29 -3.23
C THR A 63 -0.07 0.23 -1.82
N PHE A 64 0.97 -0.59 -1.62
CA PHE A 64 1.63 -0.72 -0.32
C PHE A 64 2.40 0.54 0.08
N GLU A 65 3.11 1.15 -0.86
CA GLU A 65 3.82 2.42 -0.66
C GLU A 65 2.85 3.55 -0.29
N PHE A 66 1.75 3.70 -1.05
CA PHE A 66 0.68 4.64 -0.75
C PHE A 66 0.12 4.45 0.66
N PHE A 67 -0.21 3.19 1.00
CA PHE A 67 -0.73 2.85 2.32
C PHE A 67 0.26 3.26 3.42
N LEU A 68 1.56 2.95 3.27
CA LEU A 68 2.56 3.28 4.28
C LEU A 68 2.72 4.78 4.45
N ALA A 69 2.84 5.53 3.36
CA ALA A 69 3.02 6.98 3.40
C ALA A 69 1.88 7.63 4.20
N VAL A 70 0.63 7.37 3.81
CA VAL A 70 -0.55 7.96 4.45
C VAL A 70 -0.73 7.48 5.89
N MET A 71 -0.52 6.18 6.15
CA MET A 71 -0.64 5.63 7.50
C MET A 71 0.40 6.23 8.47
N LEU A 72 1.64 6.40 8.02
CA LEU A 72 2.71 6.99 8.82
C LEU A 72 2.38 8.43 9.21
N GLU A 73 1.85 9.22 8.28
CA GLU A 73 1.37 10.57 8.56
C GLU A 73 0.19 10.58 9.54
N HIS A 74 -0.80 9.70 9.34
CA HIS A 74 -1.97 9.58 10.22
C HIS A 74 -1.62 9.23 11.67
N VAL A 75 -0.54 8.47 11.90
CA VAL A 75 -0.07 8.17 13.27
C VAL A 75 0.91 9.23 13.82
N GLY A 76 1.05 10.37 13.12
CA GLY A 76 1.77 11.54 13.57
C GLY A 76 3.27 11.55 13.23
N HIS A 77 3.71 10.78 12.23
CA HIS A 77 5.06 10.95 11.68
C HIS A 77 5.06 12.02 10.60
N LYS A 78 6.11 12.84 10.56
CA LYS A 78 6.45 13.59 9.35
C LYS A 78 7.19 12.64 8.40
N VAL A 79 6.63 12.40 7.22
CA VAL A 79 7.24 11.56 6.18
C VAL A 79 8.04 12.45 5.22
N ASP A 80 9.24 12.00 4.86
CA ASP A 80 10.10 12.59 3.84
C ASP A 80 10.51 11.49 2.85
N SER A 81 10.02 11.63 1.62
CA SER A 81 10.27 10.75 0.47
C SER A 81 11.12 11.43 -0.61
N SER A 82 11.82 12.53 -0.28
CA SER A 82 12.62 13.30 -1.25
C SER A 82 13.92 12.61 -1.66
N TYR A 83 14.22 11.44 -1.09
CA TYR A 83 15.46 10.70 -1.30
C TYR A 83 15.15 9.36 -1.99
N ASP A 84 16.02 8.94 -2.90
CA ASP A 84 15.88 7.66 -3.62
C ASP A 84 15.93 6.44 -2.67
N ARG A 85 16.67 6.53 -1.57
CA ARG A 85 16.76 5.52 -0.50
C ARG A 85 17.05 6.19 0.84
N PRO A 86 16.53 5.68 1.98
CA PRO A 86 15.59 4.55 2.17
C PRO A 86 14.17 4.88 1.67
N ASP A 87 13.26 3.90 1.61
CA ASP A 87 11.88 4.12 1.11
C ASP A 87 11.17 5.32 1.78
N PHE A 88 11.30 5.45 3.10
CA PHE A 88 10.84 6.62 3.83
C PHE A 88 11.83 7.05 4.91
N LEU A 89 12.00 8.35 5.06
CA LEU A 89 12.52 8.95 6.30
C LEU A 89 11.33 9.46 7.11
N VAL A 90 11.22 9.02 8.36
CA VAL A 90 10.15 9.46 9.25
C VAL A 90 10.70 10.18 10.46
N THR A 91 10.06 11.27 10.85
CA THR A 91 10.40 12.03 12.05
C THR A 91 9.21 12.15 12.99
N LYS A 92 9.43 11.87 14.28
CA LYS A 92 8.45 12.08 15.35
C LYS A 92 9.19 12.37 16.66
N ASP A 93 8.72 13.35 17.41
CA ASP A 93 9.31 13.75 18.70
C ASP A 93 10.82 14.05 18.63
N GLY A 94 11.26 14.65 17.53
CA GLY A 94 12.68 14.99 17.29
C GLY A 94 13.58 13.81 16.94
N LEU A 95 13.04 12.60 16.82
CA LEU A 95 13.77 11.40 16.39
C LEU A 95 13.46 11.09 14.93
N THR A 96 14.51 10.81 14.16
CA THR A 96 14.40 10.38 12.77
C THR A 96 14.78 8.91 12.62
N ALA A 97 13.96 8.16 11.89
CA ALA A 97 14.23 6.77 11.54
C ALA A 97 14.13 6.58 10.01
N ALA A 98 14.99 5.69 9.51
CA ALA A 98 14.88 5.14 8.16
C ALA A 98 13.94 3.94 8.18
N VAL A 99 12.99 3.94 7.25
CA VAL A 99 12.02 2.86 7.03
C VAL A 99 12.32 2.24 5.68
N GLU A 100 12.66 0.96 5.69
CA GLU A 100 12.71 0.12 4.50
C GLU A 100 11.57 -0.89 4.61
N ALA A 101 10.74 -0.97 3.57
CA ALA A 101 9.53 -1.78 3.55
C ALA A 101 9.58 -2.79 2.42
N VAL A 102 9.53 -4.07 2.77
CA VAL A 102 9.54 -5.17 1.80
C VAL A 102 8.31 -6.04 1.96
N THR A 103 7.76 -6.47 0.82
CA THR A 103 6.66 -7.44 0.77
C THR A 103 7.23 -8.86 0.78
N ALA A 104 6.77 -9.71 1.69
CA ALA A 104 7.11 -11.13 1.67
C ALA A 104 6.23 -11.85 0.64
N ASN A 105 6.45 -11.59 -0.64
CA ASN A 105 5.77 -12.35 -1.69
C ASN A 105 6.32 -13.78 -1.73
N PRO A 106 5.46 -14.80 -1.87
CA PRO A 106 5.94 -16.14 -2.14
C PRO A 106 6.78 -16.12 -3.42
N PRO A 107 7.80 -17.00 -3.53
CA PRO A 107 8.52 -17.14 -4.79
C PRO A 107 7.51 -17.42 -5.91
N PRO A 108 7.69 -16.85 -7.10
CA PRO A 108 6.75 -17.05 -8.21
C PRO A 108 6.62 -18.55 -8.48
N SER A 109 5.49 -19.14 -8.11
CA SER A 109 5.12 -20.50 -8.47
C SER A 109 4.30 -20.46 -9.75
N GLU A 110 4.55 -21.39 -10.68
CA GLU A 110 3.75 -21.52 -11.92
C GLU A 110 2.26 -21.74 -11.66
N VAL A 111 1.91 -22.14 -10.44
CA VAL A 111 0.53 -22.27 -9.98
C VAL A 111 0.10 -20.96 -9.32
N ILE A 112 -0.87 -20.27 -9.92
CA ILE A 112 -1.63 -19.19 -9.27
C ILE A 112 -2.18 -19.76 -7.96
N GLN A 113 -1.72 -19.27 -6.81
CA GLN A 113 -2.34 -19.65 -5.55
C GLN A 113 -3.72 -19.00 -5.51
N PRO A 114 -4.81 -19.78 -5.52
CA PRO A 114 -6.14 -19.19 -5.43
C PRO A 114 -6.27 -18.47 -4.09
N PHE A 115 -6.71 -17.21 -4.12
CA PHE A 115 -7.14 -16.51 -2.92
C PHE A 115 -8.37 -17.25 -2.37
N VAL A 116 -8.15 -18.14 -1.40
CA VAL A 116 -9.24 -18.84 -0.71
C VAL A 116 -9.94 -17.82 0.17
N GLN A 117 -11.03 -17.24 -0.33
CA GLN A 117 -11.94 -16.44 0.50
C GLN A 117 -12.40 -17.31 1.67
N PRO A 118 -12.11 -16.95 2.94
CA PRO A 118 -12.72 -17.65 4.06
C PRO A 118 -14.24 -17.40 3.99
N ARG A 119 -15.06 -18.46 4.03
CA ARG A 119 -16.51 -18.29 4.22
C ARG A 119 -16.73 -17.65 5.59
N PHE A 120 -16.90 -16.33 5.64
CA PHE A 120 -17.33 -15.63 6.84
C PHE A 120 -18.83 -15.79 7.00
N SER A 121 -19.27 -16.68 7.90
CA SER A 121 -20.62 -16.62 8.45
C SER A 121 -20.66 -15.55 9.54
N ILE A 122 -21.61 -14.62 9.43
CA ILE A 122 -21.79 -13.39 10.22
C ILE A 122 -22.00 -13.64 11.75
N GLY A 123 -22.09 -14.89 12.22
CA GLY A 123 -22.61 -15.24 13.54
C GLY A 123 -21.62 -15.45 14.70
N ARG A 124 -20.31 -15.23 14.56
CA ARG A 124 -19.38 -15.46 15.69
C ARG A 124 -18.18 -14.53 15.69
N LEU A 125 -18.45 -13.24 15.75
CA LEU A 125 -17.45 -12.18 15.86
C LEU A 125 -17.21 -11.81 17.32
N CYS A 126 -16.66 -12.73 18.13
CA CYS A 126 -16.02 -12.39 19.40
C CYS A 126 -15.24 -13.62 19.88
N LEU A 127 -13.97 -13.42 20.25
CA LEU A 127 -13.06 -14.31 21.00
C LEU A 127 -11.96 -15.11 20.31
N ASP A 128 -11.82 -15.17 18.97
CA ASP A 128 -10.80 -16.05 18.37
C ASP A 128 -9.68 -15.35 17.58
N TYR A 129 -9.39 -14.08 17.89
CA TYR A 129 -8.23 -13.36 17.31
C TYR A 129 -6.87 -13.82 17.88
N SER A 130 -6.82 -14.74 18.85
CA SER A 130 -5.57 -15.12 19.53
C SER A 130 -4.91 -16.40 19.00
N ARG A 131 -5.51 -17.16 18.07
CA ARG A 131 -5.04 -18.53 17.76
C ARG A 131 -5.01 -18.99 16.30
N ARG A 132 -4.89 -18.09 15.30
CA ARG A 132 -4.61 -18.52 13.91
C ARG A 132 -3.41 -17.82 13.30
N ARG A 133 -2.25 -18.46 13.42
CA ARG A 133 -0.97 -18.13 12.77
C ARG A 133 -0.93 -18.57 11.30
N HIS A 134 -1.90 -18.17 10.45
CA HIS A 134 -1.83 -18.45 9.00
C HIS A 134 -2.62 -17.42 8.18
N CYS A 135 -2.17 -16.16 8.23
CA CYS A 135 -2.31 -15.22 7.12
C CYS A 135 -0.87 -14.83 6.74
N SER A 136 -0.35 -15.37 5.64
CA SER A 136 1.01 -15.05 5.18
C SER A 136 0.99 -13.79 4.34
N ALA A 137 0.74 -12.65 4.98
CA ALA A 137 1.26 -11.36 4.55
C ALA A 137 2.15 -10.89 5.71
N LYS A 138 3.36 -11.46 5.78
CA LYS A 138 4.31 -11.12 6.83
C LYS A 138 5.11 -9.92 6.37
N TRP A 139 4.58 -8.74 6.63
CA TRP A 139 5.28 -7.47 6.39
C TRP A 139 6.49 -7.38 7.31
N ARG A 140 7.67 -7.09 6.76
CA ARG A 140 8.88 -6.84 7.56
C ARG A 140 9.29 -5.38 7.38
N ILE A 141 8.97 -4.57 8.38
CA ILE A 141 9.50 -3.22 8.50
C ILE A 141 10.82 -3.32 9.27
N ARG A 142 11.92 -2.86 8.67
CA ARG A 142 13.20 -2.72 9.39
C ARG A 142 13.39 -1.27 9.79
N TRP A 143 13.47 -1.03 11.09
CA TRP A 143 13.76 0.29 11.65
C TRP A 143 15.27 0.49 11.79
N GLY A 144 15.80 1.53 11.17
CA GLY A 144 17.15 2.02 11.39
C GLY A 144 17.15 3.38 12.08
N PHE A 145 17.65 3.48 13.30
CA PHE A 145 17.83 4.77 13.98
C PHE A 145 19.24 5.30 13.69
N ARG A 146 19.34 6.47 13.05
CA ARG A 146 20.57 7.27 13.03
C ARG A 146 20.31 8.57 13.79
N ARG A 147 21.01 8.79 14.89
CA ARG A 147 21.06 10.12 15.52
C ARG A 147 21.83 11.04 14.57
N ARG A 148 21.25 12.19 14.18
CA ARG A 148 22.04 13.25 13.56
C ARG A 148 23.12 13.70 14.54
N PRO A 149 24.39 13.86 14.13
CA PRO A 149 25.35 14.58 14.96
C PRO A 149 24.87 16.02 15.14
N LYS A 150 25.04 16.53 16.36
CA LYS A 150 24.73 17.93 16.73
C LYS A 150 25.57 18.91 15.92
#